data_AF-A0A562PBI4-F1
#
_entry.id   AF-A0A562PBI4-F1
#
_cell.length_a   1.000
_cell.length_b   1.000
_cell.length_c   1.000
_cell.angle_alpha   90.00
_cell.angle_beta   90.00
_cell.angle_gamma   90.00
#
_symmetry.space_group_name_H-M   'P 1'
#
loop_
_entity.id
_entity.type
_entity.pdbx_description
1 polymer ?
#
loop_
_entity_poly.entity_id
_entity_poly.type
_entity_poly.pdbx_seq_one_letter_code
_entity_poly.pdbx_strand_id
1 'polypeptide(L)' 'MTDTRNSNIVIELSADDPERQPCEIWTRVMGYHRPVSSFNIGKQGEFHERRWFREDAICTANAVAQAA' A
#
# COMPACT_ATOMS: atom_id res chain seq x y z
N MET A 1 6.99 34.49 10.36
CA MET A 1 8.01 33.43 10.37
C MET A 1 7.64 32.46 11.47
N THR A 2 6.77 31.50 11.16
CA THR A 2 6.38 30.42 12.07
C THR A 2 6.28 29.17 11.21
N ASP A 3 7.28 28.31 11.35
CA ASP A 3 7.31 27.00 10.74
C ASP A 3 6.37 26.09 11.55
N THR A 4 5.22 25.76 10.98
CA THR A 4 4.23 24.85 11.58
C THR A 4 4.15 23.56 10.78
N ARG A 5 5.30 23.03 10.33
CA ARG A 5 5.32 21.75 9.62
C ARG A 5 5.83 20.66 10.54
N ASN A 6 4.96 19.67 10.71
CA ASN A 6 5.24 18.34 11.22
C ASN A 6 5.00 18.11 12.72
N SER A 7 3.77 18.37 13.15
CA SER A 7 3.14 17.55 14.19
C SER A 7 2.86 16.16 13.59
N ASN A 8 3.79 15.23 13.78
CA ASN A 8 3.63 13.82 13.46
C ASN A 8 2.45 13.26 14.28
N ILE A 9 1.23 13.37 13.76
CA ILE A 9 0.04 12.79 14.38
C ILE A 9 0.11 11.29 14.12
N VAL A 10 0.54 10.54 15.15
CA VAL A 10 0.43 9.09 15.17
C VAL A 10 -0.97 8.79 15.68
N ILE A 11 -1.88 8.43 14.78
CA ILE A 11 -3.23 8.00 15.17
C ILE A 11 -3.10 6.56 15.67
N GLU A 12 -3.15 6.37 16.98
CA GLU A 12 -3.19 5.04 17.60
C GLU A 12 -4.59 4.44 17.36
N LEU A 13 -4.72 3.58 16.36
CA LEU A 13 -5.99 2.94 16.01
C LEU A 13 -6.14 1.61 16.76
N SER A 14 -7.00 1.58 17.77
CA SER A 14 -7.31 0.35 18.53
C SER A 14 -8.12 -0.64 17.68
N ALA A 15 -7.76 -1.93 17.74
CA ALA A 15 -8.49 -2.99 17.03
C ALA A 15 -9.91 -3.21 17.59
N ASP A 16 -10.13 -2.83 18.85
CA ASP A 16 -11.38 -3.05 19.61
C ASP A 16 -12.30 -1.81 19.62
N ASP A 17 -12.10 -0.87 18.71
CA ASP A 17 -12.97 0.32 18.60
C ASP A 17 -14.39 -0.09 18.16
N PRO A 18 -15.43 0.08 19.03
CA PRO A 18 -16.79 -0.33 18.72
C PRO A 18 -17.46 0.52 17.62
N GLU A 19 -16.91 1.69 17.27
CA GLU A 19 -17.44 2.53 16.19
C GLU A 19 -16.96 2.06 14.80
N ARG A 20 -15.92 1.22 14.76
CA ARG A 20 -15.28 0.77 13.51
C ARG A 20 -16.22 -0.11 12.69
N GLN A 21 -16.46 0.30 11.44
CA GLN A 21 -17.25 -0.48 10.49
C GLN A 21 -16.34 -1.38 9.62
N PRO A 22 -16.75 -2.62 9.31
CA PRO A 22 -16.01 -3.47 8.39
C PRO A 22 -16.04 -2.87 6.97
N CYS A 23 -14.89 -2.82 6.32
CA CYS A 23 -14.77 -2.37 4.94
C CYS A 23 -14.39 -3.54 4.03
N GLU A 24 -15.02 -3.61 2.87
CA GLU A 24 -14.57 -4.54 1.84
C GLU A 24 -13.46 -3.91 1.01
N ILE A 25 -12.38 -4.66 0.79
CA ILE A 25 -11.24 -4.22 -0.01
C ILE A 25 -11.43 -4.71 -1.44
N TRP A 26 -11.34 -3.79 -2.39
CA TRP A 26 -11.47 -4.06 -3.82
C TRP A 26 -10.15 -3.78 -4.54
N THR A 27 -9.81 -4.63 -5.51
CA THR A 27 -8.56 -4.50 -6.28
C THR A 27 -8.79 -4.78 -7.76
N ARG A 28 -7.83 -4.35 -8.60
CA ARG A 28 -7.88 -4.54 -10.05
C ARG A 28 -7.35 -5.91 -10.45
N VAL A 29 -8.20 -6.70 -11.08
CA VAL A 29 -7.85 -8.00 -11.66
C VAL A 29 -8.02 -7.90 -13.17
N MET A 30 -6.92 -7.97 -13.93
CA MET A 30 -6.93 -8.00 -15.40
C MET A 30 -7.81 -6.93 -16.07
N GLY A 31 -8.02 -5.78 -15.43
CA GLY A 31 -8.78 -4.64 -15.97
C GLY A 31 -10.09 -4.31 -15.25
N TYR A 32 -10.67 -5.20 -14.46
CA TYR A 32 -11.90 -4.95 -13.70
C TYR A 32 -11.67 -4.96 -12.18
N HIS A 33 -12.61 -4.38 -11.43
CA HIS A 33 -12.57 -4.39 -9.96
C HIS A 33 -13.20 -5.67 -9.42
N ARG A 34 -12.49 -6.34 -8.51
CA ARG A 34 -12.96 -7.55 -7.83
C ARG A 34 -12.69 -7.42 -6.33
N PRO A 35 -13.64 -7.82 -5.47
CA PRO A 35 -13.40 -7.83 -4.04
C PRO A 35 -12.35 -8.87 -3.68
N VAL A 36 -11.43 -8.50 -2.78
CA VAL A 36 -10.33 -9.37 -2.33
C VAL A 36 -10.88 -10.58 -1.56
N SER A 37 -12.00 -10.41 -0.86
CA SER A 37 -12.74 -11.47 -0.16
C SER A 37 -13.15 -12.63 -1.08
N SER A 38 -13.31 -12.39 -2.39
CA SER A 38 -13.70 -13.39 -3.39
C SER A 38 -12.52 -14.24 -3.89
N PHE A 39 -11.28 -13.96 -3.51
CA PHE A 39 -10.11 -14.65 -4.09
C PHE A 39 -10.04 -16.11 -3.65
N ASN A 40 -9.80 -16.99 -4.63
CA ASN A 40 -9.45 -18.39 -4.36
C ASN A 40 -7.96 -18.51 -4.03
N ILE A 41 -7.54 -19.69 -3.53
CA ILE A 41 -6.15 -19.95 -3.10
C ILE A 41 -5.13 -19.64 -4.21
N GLY A 42 -5.41 -20.04 -5.45
CA GLY A 42 -4.52 -19.75 -6.59
C GLY A 42 -4.38 -18.26 -6.87
N LYS A 43 -5.48 -17.49 -6.81
CA LYS A 43 -5.45 -16.04 -7.02
C LYS A 43 -4.78 -15.30 -5.87
N GLN A 44 -4.92 -15.79 -4.64
CA GLN A 44 -4.20 -15.26 -3.48
C GLN A 44 -2.68 -15.44 -3.66
N GLY A 45 -2.23 -16.62 -4.10
CA GLY A 45 -0.83 -16.88 -4.42
C GLY A 45 -0.29 -15.92 -5.50
N GLU A 46 -0.97 -15.85 -6.65
CA GLU A 46 -0.58 -14.92 -7.72
C GLU A 46 -0.55 -13.46 -7.25
N PHE A 47 -1.50 -13.04 -6.41
CA PHE A 47 -1.54 -11.68 -5.88
C PHE A 47 -0.33 -11.36 -4.97
N HIS A 48 0.09 -12.30 -4.12
CA HIS A 48 1.25 -12.13 -3.25
C HIS A 48 2.58 -12.06 -4.01
N GLU A 49 2.66 -12.69 -5.19
CA GLU A 49 3.84 -12.65 -6.04
C GLU A 49 3.98 -11.34 -6.84
N ARG A 50 2.93 -10.49 -6.86
CA ARG A 50 2.96 -9.20 -7.57
C ARG A 50 3.96 -8.25 -6.92
N ARG A 51 4.80 -7.63 -7.77
CA ARG A 51 5.75 -6.59 -7.33
C ARG A 51 5.11 -5.21 -7.47
N TRP A 52 5.23 -4.44 -6.39
CA TRP A 52 4.74 -3.08 -6.32
C TRP A 52 5.82 -2.12 -6.80
N PHE A 53 5.39 -1.05 -7.45
CA PHE A 53 6.26 0.09 -7.71
C PHE A 53 6.72 0.69 -6.37
N ARG A 54 8.00 0.99 -6.26
CA ARG A 54 8.59 1.74 -5.14
C ARG A 54 9.44 2.85 -5.73
N GLU A 55 9.12 4.09 -5.41
CA GLU A 55 9.81 5.28 -5.93
C GLU A 55 11.32 5.27 -5.59
N ASP A 56 11.66 4.97 -4.34
CA ASP A 56 13.05 4.92 -3.86
C ASP A 56 13.92 3.91 -4.62
N ALA A 57 13.31 2.80 -5.07
CA ALA A 57 14.01 1.76 -5.82
C ALA A 57 14.47 2.25 -7.19
N ILE A 58 13.82 3.28 -7.75
CA ILE A 58 14.16 3.87 -9.05
C ILE A 58 15.15 5.02 -8.89
N CYS A 59 14.97 5.88 -7.87
CA CYS A 59 15.90 6.98 -7.58
C CYS A 59 17.32 6.44 -7.28
N THR A 60 17.40 5.38 -6.46
CA THR A 60 18.68 4.74 -6.12
C THR A 60 19.35 4.09 -7.32
N ALA A 61 18.58 3.48 -8.24
CA ALA A 61 19.12 2.88 -9.46
C ALA A 61 19.76 3.93 -10.39
N ASN A 62 19.18 5.13 -10.49
CA ASN A 62 19.75 6.21 -11.30
C ASN A 62 20.96 6.90 -10.64
N ALA A 63 20.98 7.02 -9.31
CA ALA A 63 22.11 7.61 -8.58
C ALA A 63 23.38 6.74 -8.67
N VAL A 64 23.25 5.42 -8.66
CA VAL A 64 24.40 4.49 -8.82
C VAL A 64 24.91 4.49 -10.28
N ALA A 65 24.03 4.68 -11.25
CA ALA A 65 24.39 4.73 -12.67
C ALA A 65 25.16 6.01 -13.09
N GLN A 66 25.12 7.08 -12.29
CA GLN A 66 25.83 8.34 -12.55
C GLN A 66 27.19 8.45 -11.82
N ALA A 67 27.56 7.46 -11.01
CA ALA A 67 28.80 7.45 -10.24
C ALA A 67 29.89 6.52 -10.83
N ALA A 68 29.73 6.09 -12.10
CA ALA A 68 30.67 5.25 -12.83
C ALA A 68 31.20 5.94 -14.09
#